data_AF-A0A6I2MMT5-F1
#
_entry.id   AF-A0A6I2MMT5-F1
#
_cell.length_a   1.000
_cell.length_b   1.000
_cell.length_c   1.000
_cell.angle_alpha   90.00
_cell.angle_beta   90.00
_cell.angle_gamma   90.00
#
_symmetry.space_group_name_H-M   'P 1'
#
loop_
_entity.id
_entity.type
_entity.pdbx_description
1 polymer ?
#
loop_
_entity_poly.entity_id
_entity_poly.type
_entity_poly.pdbx_seq_one_letter_code
_entity_poly.pdbx_strand_id
1 'polypeptide(L)'
;MTSIHELLITTTKAQLNVSGIFFFAWVIPYGIALLVLSVIYYKFLKRLPRTTVRLFVLSAFVYITGALLIEMPEGWVAENYGFYDPLFLILYTCEEFLEMLGLSIFIYALTSYKSFSLKIA
;
A
#
# COMPACT_ATOMS: atom_id res chain seq x y z
N MET A 1 -0.06 10.41 -9.36
CA MET A 1 -0.50 8.99 -9.37
C MET A 1 -1.76 8.78 -8.54
N THR A 2 -2.44 9.84 -8.09
CA THR A 2 -3.59 9.81 -7.17
C THR A 2 -4.93 9.47 -7.84
N SER A 3 -5.08 9.69 -9.15
CA SER A 3 -6.40 9.60 -9.81
C SER A 3 -7.03 8.20 -9.81
N ILE A 4 -6.28 7.10 -9.89
CA ILE A 4 -6.89 5.75 -9.88
C ILE A 4 -7.28 5.34 -8.47
N HIS A 5 -6.44 5.63 -7.47
CA HIS A 5 -6.70 5.31 -6.07
C HIS A 5 -7.89 6.15 -5.55
N GLU A 6 -7.91 7.45 -5.84
CA GLU A 6 -9.06 8.33 -5.56
C GLU A 6 -10.34 7.90 -6.32
N LEU A 7 -10.20 7.48 -7.59
CA LEU A 7 -11.33 6.97 -8.36
C LEU A 7 -11.90 5.68 -7.74
N LEU A 8 -11.04 4.78 -7.26
CA LEU A 8 -11.46 3.54 -6.61
C LEU A 8 -12.14 3.82 -5.28
N ILE A 9 -11.59 4.72 -4.47
CA ILE A 9 -12.21 5.21 -3.24
C ILE A 9 -13.62 5.75 -3.53
N THR A 10 -13.75 6.67 -4.48
CA THR A 10 -15.02 7.32 -4.81
C THR A 10 -16.04 6.36 -5.42
N THR A 11 -15.59 5.45 -6.30
CA THR A 11 -16.45 4.47 -6.97
C THR A 11 -16.94 3.39 -6.00
N THR A 12 -16.06 2.86 -5.15
CA THR A 12 -16.46 1.84 -4.17
C THR A 12 -17.39 2.41 -3.12
N LYS A 13 -17.15 3.64 -2.63
CA LYS A 13 -18.07 4.35 -1.74
C LYS A 13 -19.46 4.52 -2.37
N ALA A 14 -19.52 4.95 -3.63
CA ALA A 14 -20.78 5.18 -4.34
C ALA A 14 -21.57 3.88 -4.61
N GLN A 15 -20.89 2.75 -4.82
CA GLN A 15 -21.54 1.48 -5.16
C GLN A 15 -21.91 0.63 -3.94
N LEU A 16 -21.17 0.74 -2.83
CA LEU A 16 -21.30 -0.20 -1.71
C LEU A 16 -22.04 0.37 -0.49
N ASN A 17 -22.38 1.67 -0.46
CA ASN A 17 -23.09 2.31 0.67
C ASN A 17 -22.45 1.96 2.05
N VAL A 18 -21.14 1.78 2.07
CA VAL A 18 -20.37 1.34 3.23
C VAL A 18 -20.01 2.52 4.12
N SER A 19 -20.26 2.38 5.42
CA SER A 19 -19.95 3.35 6.47
C SER A 19 -19.01 2.75 7.53
N GLY A 20 -18.32 3.59 8.32
CA GLY A 20 -17.44 3.15 9.40
C GLY A 20 -16.10 2.53 8.96
N ILE A 21 -15.63 1.47 9.62
CA ILE A 21 -14.28 0.87 9.42
C ILE A 21 -14.05 0.36 7.97
N PHE A 22 -15.12 0.10 7.21
CA PHE A 22 -15.07 -0.33 5.81
C PHE A 22 -15.43 0.78 4.81
N PHE A 23 -15.34 2.05 5.22
CA PHE A 23 -15.59 3.20 4.35
C PHE A 23 -14.83 3.11 3.02
N PHE A 24 -13.63 2.52 3.06
CA PHE A 24 -12.81 2.19 1.90
C PHE A 24 -12.83 0.67 1.63
N ALA A 25 -13.96 0.17 1.14
CA ALA A 25 -14.16 -1.27 0.90
C ALA A 25 -13.22 -1.90 -0.16
N TRP A 26 -12.46 -1.08 -0.91
CA TRP A 26 -11.45 -1.56 -1.87
C TRP A 26 -10.30 -2.34 -1.22
N VAL A 27 -10.10 -2.19 0.10
CA VAL A 27 -9.18 -3.00 0.91
C VAL A 27 -9.41 -4.51 0.72
N ILE A 28 -10.66 -4.96 0.60
CA ILE A 28 -10.99 -6.39 0.45
C ILE A 28 -10.51 -6.95 -0.90
N PRO A 29 -10.90 -6.41 -2.07
CA PRO A 29 -10.41 -6.91 -3.35
C PRO A 29 -8.89 -6.76 -3.49
N TYR A 30 -8.28 -5.70 -2.96
CA TYR A 30 -6.83 -5.54 -2.99
C TYR A 30 -6.10 -6.51 -2.07
N GLY A 31 -6.66 -6.80 -0.89
CA GLY A 31 -6.16 -7.84 0.01
C GLY A 31 -6.17 -9.22 -0.65
N ILE A 32 -7.25 -9.57 -1.36
CA ILE A 32 -7.34 -10.82 -2.12
C ILE A 32 -6.31 -10.83 -3.26
N ALA A 33 -6.21 -9.76 -4.04
CA ALA A 33 -5.25 -9.64 -5.14
C ALA A 33 -3.80 -9.76 -4.63
N LEU A 34 -3.49 -9.15 -3.49
CA LEU A 34 -2.19 -9.24 -2.84
C LEU A 34 -1.86 -10.67 -2.41
N LEU A 35 -2.83 -11.41 -1.85
CA LEU A 35 -2.64 -12.82 -1.50
C LEU A 35 -2.37 -13.68 -2.73
N VAL A 36 -3.15 -13.50 -3.80
CA VAL A 36 -2.97 -14.21 -5.07
C VAL A 36 -1.60 -13.92 -5.68
N LEU A 37 -1.21 -12.64 -5.75
CA LEU A 37 0.12 -12.23 -6.21
C LEU A 37 1.22 -12.84 -5.34
N SER A 38 1.06 -12.82 -4.02
CA SER A 38 2.03 -13.41 -3.09
C SER A 38 2.24 -14.90 -3.37
N VAL A 39 1.18 -15.66 -3.66
CA VAL A 39 1.25 -17.08 -4.02
C VAL A 39 1.94 -17.28 -5.37
N ILE A 40 1.58 -16.50 -6.39
CA ILE A 40 2.16 -16.58 -7.74
C ILE A 40 3.67 -16.28 -7.70
N TYR A 41 4.06 -15.21 -7.00
CA TYR A 41 5.44 -14.75 -6.92
C TYR A 41 6.27 -15.44 -5.82
N TYR A 42 5.68 -16.32 -5.01
CA TYR A 42 6.37 -17.02 -3.92
C TYR A 42 7.62 -17.76 -4.39
N LYS A 43 7.54 -18.48 -5.52
CA LYS A 43 8.69 -19.21 -6.09
C LYS A 43 9.79 -18.27 -6.56
N PHE A 44 9.43 -17.09 -7.06
CA PHE A 44 10.38 -16.05 -7.45
C PHE A 44 11.07 -15.44 -6.22
N LEU A 45 10.29 -15.07 -5.20
CA LEU A 45 10.81 -14.52 -3.94
C LEU A 45 11.80 -15.46 -3.26
N LYS A 46 11.53 -16.77 -3.28
CA LYS A 46 12.46 -17.79 -2.76
C LYS A 46 13.80 -17.89 -3.47
N ARG A 47 13.89 -17.43 -4.73
CA ARG A 47 15.14 -17.45 -5.53
C ARG A 47 15.99 -16.19 -5.32
N LEU A 48 15.45 -15.16 -4.67
CA LEU A 48 16.17 -13.92 -4.43
C LEU A 48 17.14 -14.06 -3.25
N PRO A 49 18.24 -13.26 -3.23
CA PRO A 49 19.10 -13.13 -2.06
C PRO A 49 18.29 -12.74 -0.82
N ARG A 50 18.68 -13.28 0.35
CA ARG A 50 17.98 -13.02 1.63
C ARG A 50 17.84 -11.52 1.94
N THR A 51 18.83 -10.71 1.55
CA THR A 51 18.80 -9.26 1.71
C THR A 51 17.68 -8.62 0.90
N THR A 52 17.51 -9.01 -0.36
CA THR A 52 16.44 -8.51 -1.23
C THR A 52 15.06 -8.91 -0.70
N VAL A 53 14.90 -10.16 -0.24
CA VAL A 53 13.62 -10.61 0.35
C VAL A 53 13.24 -9.79 1.59
N ARG A 54 14.20 -9.48 2.46
CA ARG A 54 13.94 -8.62 3.64
C ARG A 54 13.45 -7.23 3.23
N LEU A 55 14.06 -6.64 2.19
CA LEU A 55 13.64 -5.33 1.69
C LEU A 55 12.24 -5.38 1.06
N PHE A 56 11.90 -6.45 0.34
CA PHE A 56 10.54 -6.66 -0.18
C PHE A 56 9.49 -6.77 0.92
N VAL A 57 9.79 -7.51 1.98
CA VAL A 57 8.88 -7.65 3.13
C VAL A 57 8.75 -6.33 3.87
N LEU A 58 9.85 -5.59 4.06
CA LEU A 58 9.83 -4.27 4.68
C LEU A 58 9.02 -3.27 3.85
N SER A 59 9.23 -3.22 2.53
CA SER A 59 8.46 -2.33 1.65
C SER A 59 6.97 -2.64 1.70
N ALA A 60 6.60 -3.93 1.65
CA ALA A 60 5.21 -4.35 1.74
C ALA A 60 4.61 -3.96 3.09
N PHE A 61 5.33 -4.20 4.19
CA PHE A 61 4.87 -3.82 5.53
C PHE A 61 4.63 -2.31 5.65
N VAL A 62 5.59 -1.48 5.21
CA VAL A 62 5.47 -0.01 5.27
C VAL A 62 4.28 0.48 4.43
N TYR A 63 4.14 -0.04 3.20
CA TYR A 63 3.03 0.32 2.32
C TYR A 63 1.66 -0.07 2.89
N ILE A 64 1.51 -1.34 3.32
CA ILE A 64 0.26 -1.86 3.87
C ILE A 64 -0.12 -1.17 5.18
N THR A 65 0.87 -0.75 5.98
CA THR A 65 0.63 0.01 7.21
C THR A 65 -0.05 1.34 6.90
N GLY A 66 0.43 2.08 5.90
CA GLY A 66 -0.25 3.31 5.42
C GLY A 66 -1.66 2.99 4.94
N ALA A 67 -1.77 2.14 3.93
CA ALA A 67 -3.02 1.81 3.27
C ALA A 67 -4.09 1.15 4.15
N LEU A 68 -3.74 0.41 5.22
CA LEU A 68 -4.75 -0.24 6.08
C LEU A 68 -4.95 0.47 7.41
N LEU A 69 -3.87 0.91 8.08
CA LEU A 69 -4.00 1.45 9.43
C LEU A 69 -4.35 2.93 9.45
N ILE A 70 -3.97 3.70 8.43
CA ILE A 70 -4.26 5.14 8.38
C ILE A 70 -5.55 5.41 7.61
N GLU A 71 -5.78 4.68 6.53
CA GLU A 71 -6.97 4.84 5.70
C GLU A 71 -8.29 4.59 6.49
N MET A 72 -8.31 3.63 7.43
CA MET A 72 -9.50 3.34 8.25
C MET A 72 -9.90 4.51 9.18
N PRO A 73 -9.00 5.05 10.04
CA PRO A 73 -9.25 6.28 10.80
C PRO A 73 -9.60 7.47 9.90
N GLU A 74 -8.94 7.60 8.76
CA GLU A 74 -9.18 8.70 7.83
C GLU A 74 -10.62 8.68 7.29
N GLY A 75 -11.14 7.52 6.90
CA GLY A 75 -12.52 7.37 6.44
C GLY A 75 -13.53 7.78 7.51
N TRP A 76 -13.27 7.43 8.78
CA TRP A 76 -14.11 7.86 9.91
C TRP A 76 -14.05 9.37 10.13
N VAL A 77 -12.87 9.99 10.04
CA VAL A 77 -12.74 11.45 10.18
C VAL A 77 -13.43 12.17 9.01
N ALA A 78 -13.27 11.67 7.79
CA ALA A 78 -13.93 12.23 6.60
C ALA A 78 -15.46 12.18 6.71
N GLU A 79 -16.02 11.11 7.27
CA GLU A 79 -17.46 10.95 7.46
C GLU A 79 -18.02 11.92 8.52
N ASN A 80 -17.30 12.14 9.63
CA ASN A 80 -17.81 12.92 10.77
C ASN A 80 -17.43 14.40 10.75
N TYR A 81 -16.25 14.74 10.20
CA TYR A 81 -15.67 16.09 10.24
C TYR A 81 -15.43 16.68 8.85
N GLY A 82 -15.47 15.85 7.80
CA GLY A 82 -15.25 16.26 6.42
C GLY A 82 -13.78 16.30 6.01
N PHE A 83 -13.53 16.42 4.70
CA PHE A 83 -12.21 16.33 4.08
C PHE A 83 -11.28 17.53 4.36
N TYR A 84 -11.79 18.62 4.92
CA TYR A 84 -11.00 19.83 5.23
C TYR A 84 -10.62 19.92 6.70
N ASP A 85 -10.97 18.92 7.51
CA ASP A 85 -10.58 18.89 8.91
C ASP A 85 -9.05 18.73 9.03
N PRO A 86 -8.36 19.47 9.92
CA PRO A 86 -6.92 19.34 10.11
C PRO A 86 -6.47 17.92 10.45
N LEU A 87 -7.28 17.14 11.18
CA LEU A 87 -6.97 15.75 11.51
C LEU A 87 -6.98 14.87 10.25
N PHE A 88 -7.96 15.08 9.36
CA PHE A 88 -8.02 14.39 8.08
C PHE A 88 -6.76 14.66 7.25
N LEU A 89 -6.36 15.93 7.12
CA LEU A 89 -5.18 16.30 6.33
C LEU A 89 -3.87 15.71 6.88
N ILE A 90 -3.73 15.62 8.20
CA ILE A 90 -2.56 14.99 8.84
C ILE A 90 -2.55 13.49 8.56
N LEU A 91 -3.68 12.80 8.73
CA LEU A 91 -3.81 11.37 8.46
C LEU A 91 -3.50 11.07 6.99
N TYR A 92 -4.13 11.80 6.07
CA TYR A 92 -3.90 11.69 4.63
C TYR A 92 -2.42 11.88 4.26
N THR A 93 -1.76 12.90 4.82
CA THR A 93 -0.33 13.14 4.57
C THR A 93 0.55 12.00 5.10
N CYS A 94 0.21 11.46 6.28
CA CYS A 94 0.93 10.32 6.86
C CYS A 94 0.72 9.03 6.05
N GLU A 95 -0.51 8.81 5.56
CA GLU A 95 -0.85 7.68 4.68
C GLU A 95 0.01 7.74 3.41
N GLU A 96 -0.09 8.84 2.66
CA GLU A 96 0.66 9.04 1.41
C GLU A 96 2.16 8.91 1.65
N PHE A 97 2.69 9.47 2.74
CA PHE A 97 4.11 9.38 3.06
C PHE A 97 4.56 7.92 3.24
N LEU A 98 3.79 7.11 3.98
CA LEU A 98 4.09 5.69 4.18
C LEU A 98 4.00 4.91 2.88
N GLU A 99 2.99 5.16 2.04
CA GLU A 99 2.87 4.52 0.74
C GLU A 99 4.07 4.82 -0.16
N MET A 100 4.47 6.10 -0.28
CA MET A 100 5.60 6.52 -1.10
C MET A 100 6.94 6.00 -0.54
N LEU A 101 7.08 5.93 0.78
CA LEU A 101 8.26 5.35 1.43
C LEU A 101 8.35 3.84 1.15
N GLY A 102 7.24 3.10 1.27
CA GLY A 102 7.17 1.68 0.91
C GLY A 102 7.55 1.44 -0.54
N LEU A 103 6.99 2.22 -1.47
CA LEU A 103 7.33 2.20 -2.90
C LEU A 103 8.83 2.46 -3.14
N SER A 104 9.41 3.43 -2.45
CA SER A 104 10.83 3.77 -2.56
C SER A 104 11.74 2.63 -2.10
N ILE A 105 11.40 1.98 -0.98
CA ILE A 105 12.12 0.79 -0.48
C ILE A 105 12.00 -0.37 -1.48
N PHE A 106 10.83 -0.56 -2.09
CA PHE A 106 10.60 -1.59 -3.09
C PHE A 106 11.47 -1.38 -4.34
N ILE A 107 11.50 -0.15 -4.86
CA ILE A 107 12.36 0.23 -6.00
C ILE A 107 13.84 0.02 -5.67
N TYR A 108 14.26 0.41 -4.47
CA TYR A 108 15.62 0.15 -3.98
C TYR A 108 15.94 -1.35 -3.93
N ALA A 109 15.00 -2.19 -3.47
CA ALA A 109 15.18 -3.63 -3.44
C ALA A 109 15.38 -4.22 -4.85
N LEU A 110 14.61 -3.73 -5.83
CA LEU A 110 14.71 -4.15 -7.23
C LEU A 110 16.04 -3.77 -7.89
N THR A 111 16.56 -2.57 -7.62
CA THR A 111 17.83 -2.12 -8.17
C THR A 111 19.03 -2.78 -7.49
N SER A 112 18.93 -3.03 -6.18
CA SER A 112 19.95 -3.78 -5.42
C SER A 112 20.15 -5.21 -5.95
N TYR A 113 19.08 -5.88 -6.38
CA TYR A 113 19.17 -7.21 -6.99
C TYR A 113 20.03 -7.23 -8.27
N LYS A 114 19.87 -6.21 -9.14
CA LYS A 114 20.64 -6.14 -10.40
C LYS A 114 22.13 -5.91 -10.18
N SER A 115 22.50 -5.16 -9.14
CA SER A 115 23.92 -4.90 -8.81
C SER A 115 24.66 -6.18 -8.39
N PHE A 116 23.98 -7.15 -7.78
CA PHE A 116 24.60 -8.42 -7.37
C PHE A 116 24.92 -9.37 -8.54
N SER A 117 24.30 -9.18 -9.72
CA SER A 117 24.54 -10.01 -10.91
C SER A 117 25.74 -9.56 -11.76
N LEU A 118 26.40 -8.45 -11.41
CA LEU A 118 27.62 -7.96 -12.08
C LEU A 118 28.89 -8.33 -11.28
N LYS A 119 29.03 -9.61 -10.92
CA LYS A 119 30.35 -10.24 -10.77
C LYS A 119 30.55 -11.14 -11.97
N ILE A 120 30.91 -10.53 -13.10
CA ILE A 120 31.49 -11.26 -14.23
C ILE A 120 32.96 -11.53 -13.85
N ALA A 121 33.36 -12.77 -14.11
CA ALA A 121 34.64 -13.41 -13.83
C ALA A 121 35.88 -12.58 -14.22
#